data_AF-G2Q6J1-F1
#
_entry.id   AF-G2Q6J1-F1
#
_cell.length_a   1.000
_cell.length_b   1.000
_cell.length_c   1.000
_cell.angle_alpha   90.00
_cell.angle_beta   90.00
_cell.angle_gamma   90.00
#
_symmetry.space_group_name_H-M   'P 1'
#
loop_
_entity.id
_entity.type
_entity.pdbx_description
1 polymer ?
#
loop_
_entity_poly.entity_id
_entity_poly.type
_entity_poly.pdbx_seq_one_letter_code
_entity_poly.pdbx_strand_id
1 'polypeptide(L)'
;MFSLMRNNVAAVSTILPSYFDVYGRTEPPGPEHVPTSYLAGRPEESFWSLLRKDETALRGFGVAMRTTSNGSEALRIGLIWGLIPIRS
;
A
#
# COMPACT_ATOMS: atom_id res chain seq x y z
N MET A 1 12.39 -0.89 -3.87
CA MET A 1 10.96 -0.56 -4.00
C MET A 1 10.07 -1.81 -4.06
N PHE A 2 10.28 -2.74 -5.02
CA PHE A 2 9.53 -4.01 -5.08
C PHE A 2 9.57 -4.84 -3.79
N SER A 3 10.69 -4.87 -3.08
CA SER A 3 10.83 -5.61 -1.81
C SER A 3 9.87 -5.10 -0.72
N LEU A 4 9.65 -3.78 -0.62
CA LEU A 4 8.83 -3.17 0.43
C LEU A 4 7.33 -3.40 0.21
N MET A 5 6.88 -3.33 -1.05
CA MET A 5 5.51 -3.71 -1.43
C MET A 5 5.31 -5.23 -1.33
N ARG A 6 6.25 -6.04 -1.83
CA ARG A 6 6.12 -7.50 -1.81
C ARG A 6 6.05 -8.03 -0.38
N ASN A 7 6.87 -7.51 0.52
CA ASN A 7 6.88 -7.96 1.92
C ASN A 7 5.61 -7.53 2.65
N ASN A 8 5.14 -6.29 2.44
CA ASN A 8 3.88 -5.84 3.06
C ASN A 8 2.66 -6.58 2.49
N VAL A 9 2.57 -6.73 1.16
CA VAL A 9 1.45 -7.44 0.52
C VAL A 9 1.46 -8.90 0.93
N ALA A 10 2.61 -9.58 0.93
CA ALA A 10 2.70 -10.97 1.35
C ALA A 10 2.33 -11.14 2.83
N ALA A 11 2.89 -10.33 3.73
CA ALA A 11 2.62 -10.42 5.16
C ALA A 11 1.16 -10.10 5.49
N VAL A 12 0.57 -9.09 4.84
CA VAL A 12 -0.88 -8.81 4.99
C VAL A 12 -1.71 -9.98 4.44
N SER A 13 -1.36 -10.52 3.26
CA SER A 13 -2.12 -11.63 2.66
C SER A 13 -2.16 -12.87 3.57
N THR A 14 -1.11 -13.13 4.34
CA THR A 14 -1.08 -14.27 5.27
C THR A 14 -2.00 -14.13 6.47
N ILE A 15 -2.39 -12.91 6.84
CA ILE A 15 -3.26 -12.66 8.00
C ILE A 15 -4.70 -12.30 7.62
N LEU A 16 -5.02 -12.19 6.34
CA LEU A 16 -6.36 -11.79 5.90
C LEU A 16 -7.47 -12.68 6.46
N PRO A 17 -7.35 -14.03 6.53
CA PRO A 17 -8.39 -14.86 7.12
C PRO A 17 -8.68 -14.48 8.58
N SER A 18 -7.66 -14.40 9.44
CA SER A 18 -7.84 -14.07 10.86
C SER A 18 -8.27 -12.62 11.07
N TYR A 19 -7.80 -11.70 10.24
CA TYR A 19 -8.27 -10.31 10.23
C TYR A 19 -9.78 -10.24 9.92
N PHE A 20 -10.26 -10.96 8.90
CA PHE A 20 -11.68 -10.99 8.54
C PHE A 20 -12.53 -11.77 9.54
N ASP A 21 -11.97 -12.72 10.29
CA ASP A 21 -12.69 -13.37 11.40
C ASP A 21 -12.99 -12.38 12.53
N VAL A 22 -12.09 -11.41 12.77
CA VAL A 22 -12.26 -10.39 13.83
C VAL A 22 -13.16 -9.25 13.38
N TYR A 23 -12.96 -8.72 12.17
CA TYR A 23 -13.64 -7.50 11.71
C TYR A 23 -14.77 -7.75 10.69
N GLY A 24 -14.98 -9.01 10.28
CA GLY A 24 -15.86 -9.33 9.16
C GLY A 24 -15.28 -8.89 7.82
N ARG A 25 -15.95 -9.24 6.72
CA ARG A 25 -15.58 -8.81 5.35
C ARG A 25 -16.09 -7.39 5.01
N THR A 26 -16.42 -6.63 6.03
CA THR A 26 -16.95 -5.28 5.93
C THR A 26 -15.83 -4.26 5.84
N GLU A 27 -16.05 -3.20 5.07
CA GLU A 27 -15.11 -2.08 5.01
C GLU A 27 -15.02 -1.44 6.41
N PRO A 28 -13.80 -1.21 6.94
CA PRO A 28 -13.66 -0.61 8.25
C PRO A 28 -14.31 0.80 8.26
N PRO A 29 -14.95 1.20 9.37
CA PRO A 29 -15.71 2.44 9.46
C PRO A 29 -14.85 3.71 9.41
N GLY A 30 -13.51 3.57 9.39
CA GLY A 30 -12.56 4.67 9.37
C GLY A 30 -11.16 4.21 8.93
N PRO A 31 -10.16 5.10 9.00
CA PRO A 31 -8.77 4.79 8.64
C PRO A 31 -8.06 3.86 9.63
N GLU A 32 -8.76 3.50 10.70
CA GLU A 32 -8.37 2.57 11.76
C GLU A 32 -8.75 1.14 11.39
N HIS A 33 -8.24 0.14 12.10
CA HIS A 33 -8.55 -1.29 11.90
C HIS A 33 -8.26 -1.82 10.50
N VAL A 34 -7.25 -1.30 9.81
CA VAL A 34 -6.81 -1.87 8.53
C VAL A 34 -5.91 -3.09 8.75
N PRO A 35 -5.77 -4.01 7.78
CA PRO A 35 -4.96 -5.22 7.95
C PRO A 35 -3.53 -4.95 8.43
N THR A 36 -2.93 -3.83 8.00
CA THR A 36 -1.58 -3.45 8.43
C THR A 36 -1.51 -3.07 9.92
N SER A 37 -2.53 -2.42 10.48
CA SER A 37 -2.54 -2.06 11.90
C SER A 37 -2.84 -3.27 12.78
N TYR A 38 -3.68 -4.18 12.30
CA TYR A 38 -3.90 -5.49 12.92
C TYR A 38 -2.62 -6.35 12.92
N LEU A 39 -1.89 -6.42 11.80
CA LEU A 39 -0.60 -7.12 11.72
C LEU A 39 0.43 -6.58 12.72
N ALA A 40 0.40 -5.27 12.96
CA ALA A 40 1.27 -4.61 13.92
C ALA A 40 0.83 -4.79 15.39
N GLY A 41 -0.27 -5.51 15.65
CA GLY A 41 -0.86 -5.69 16.98
C GLY A 41 -1.43 -4.40 17.57
N ARG A 42 -1.70 -3.39 16.73
CA ARG A 42 -2.15 -2.04 17.13
C ARG A 42 -3.37 -1.63 16.29
N PRO A 43 -4.48 -2.38 16.34
CA PRO A 43 -5.60 -2.17 15.43
C PRO A 43 -6.28 -0.81 15.58
N GLU A 44 -6.22 -0.21 16.77
CA GLU A 44 -6.76 1.13 17.09
C GLU A 44 -5.90 2.28 16.53
N GLU A 45 -4.75 1.98 15.95
CA GLU A 45 -3.87 2.98 15.35
C GLU A 45 -3.95 3.01 13.84
N SER A 46 -3.99 4.23 13.30
CA SER A 46 -4.12 4.38 11.85
C SER A 46 -2.82 3.96 11.19
N PHE A 47 -2.94 3.52 9.94
CA PHE A 47 -1.77 3.25 9.11
C PHE A 47 -0.76 4.41 9.14
N TRP A 48 -1.23 5.66 9.13
CA TRP A 48 -0.38 6.84 9.16
C TRP A 48 0.32 7.07 10.51
N SER A 49 -0.36 6.79 11.62
CA SER A 49 0.26 6.80 12.95
C SER A 49 1.41 5.80 13.01
N LEU A 50 1.16 4.57 12.55
CA LEU A 50 2.16 3.50 12.53
C LEU A 50 3.33 3.83 11.60
N LEU A 51 3.05 4.34 10.40
CA LEU A 51 4.08 4.71 9.43
C LEU A 51 5.01 5.82 9.96
N ARG A 52 4.48 6.81 10.69
CA ARG A 52 5.30 7.88 11.28
C ARG A 52 6.23 7.39 12.38
N LYS A 53 5.92 6.27 13.02
CA LYS A 53 6.74 5.66 14.08
C LYS A 53 7.93 4.87 13.52
N ASP A 54 7.92 4.54 12.24
CA ASP A 54 9.01 3.85 11.55
C ASP A 54 9.57 4.74 10.43
N GLU A 55 10.66 5.46 10.72
CA GLU A 55 11.31 6.33 9.75
C GLU A 55 11.76 5.61 8.47
N THR A 56 12.14 4.33 8.58
CA THR A 56 12.62 3.55 7.45
C THR A 56 11.45 3.20 6.53
N ALA A 57 10.32 2.77 7.10
CA ALA A 57 9.09 2.56 6.35
C ALA A 57 8.57 3.86 5.73
N LEU A 58 8.60 4.98 6.46
CA LEU A 58 8.18 6.30 5.96
C LEU A 58 9.03 6.76 4.76
N ARG A 59 10.36 6.63 4.85
CA ARG A 59 11.27 6.91 3.72
C ARG A 59 10.96 6.01 2.53
N GLY A 60 10.78 4.72 2.78
CA GLY A 60 10.41 3.73 1.76
C GLY A 60 9.10 4.06 1.06
N PHE A 61 8.08 4.45 1.81
CA PHE A 61 6.79 4.90 1.30
C PHE A 61 6.94 6.16 0.42
N GLY A 62 7.69 7.16 0.88
CA GLY A 62 7.94 8.38 0.10
C GLY A 62 8.68 8.13 -1.23
N VAL A 63 9.58 7.14 -1.28
CA VAL A 63 10.22 6.71 -2.54
C VAL A 63 9.20 6.02 -3.46
N ALA A 64 8.34 5.16 -2.89
CA ALA A 64 7.30 4.47 -3.65
C ALA A 64 6.32 5.46 -4.31
N MET A 65 5.83 6.44 -3.56
CA MET A 65 4.89 7.46 -4.05
C MET A 65 5.48 8.35 -5.14
N ARG A 66 6.77 8.70 -5.06
CA ARG A 66 7.45 9.47 -6.11
C ARG A 66 7.65 8.66 -7.39
N THR A 67 7.86 7.36 -7.27
CA THR A 67 8.07 6.52 -8.46
C THR A 67 6.75 6.25 -9.18
N THR A 68 5.64 6.09 -8.45
CA THR A 68 4.31 5.96 -9.05
C THR A 68 3.83 7.26 -9.70
N SER A 69 4.12 8.44 -9.12
CA SER A 69 3.81 9.72 -9.76
C SER A 69 4.55 9.87 -11.10
N ASN A 70 5.85 9.61 -11.11
CA ASN A 70 6.68 9.77 -12.31
C ASN A 70 6.35 8.73 -13.39
N GLY A 71 6.00 7.49 -12.99
CA GLY A 71 5.54 6.46 -13.92
C GLY A 71 4.22 6.82 -14.59
N SER A 72 3.30 7.46 -13.88
CA SER A 72 2.03 7.94 -14.44
C SER A 72 2.21 9.09 -15.44
N GLU A 73 3.24 9.91 -15.25
CA GLU A 73 3.59 11.02 -16.15
C GLU A 73 4.31 10.54 -17.41
N ALA A 74 5.23 9.57 -17.27
CA ALA A 74 5.87 8.91 -18.40
C ALA A 74 4.87 8.11 -19.26
N LEU A 75 3.89 7.44 -18.65
CA LEU A 75 2.80 6.76 -19.37
C LEU A 75 1.89 7.76 -20.09
N ARG A 76 1.59 8.91 -19.47
CA ARG A 76 0.81 9.99 -20.11
C ARG A 76 1.54 10.59 -21.30
N ILE A 77 2.83 10.89 -21.17
CA ILE A 77 3.65 11.41 -22.28
C ILE A 77 3.78 10.35 -23.38
N GLY A 78 4.06 9.09 -23.04
CA GLY A 78 4.16 8.01 -24.01
C GLY A 78 2.87 7.73 -24.79
N LEU A 79 1.70 7.93 -24.18
CA LEU A 79 0.39 7.82 -24.86
C LEU A 79 0.13 9.01 -25.79
N ILE A 80 0.48 10.23 -25.38
CA ILE A 80 0.30 11.46 -26.18
C ILE A 80 1.23 11.47 -27.40
N TRP A 81 2.44 10.92 -27.28
CA TRP A 81 3.43 10.86 -28.36
C TRP A 81 3.41 9.53 -29.15
N GLY A 82 2.47 8.62 -28.87
CA GLY A 82 2.32 7.35 -29.61
C GLY A 82 3.49 6.36 -29.45
N LEU A 83 4.29 6.51 -28.39
CA LEU A 83 5.49 5.69 -28.14
C LEU A 83 5.19 4.38 -27.39
N ILE A 84 3.94 4.18 -26.94
CA ILE A 84 3.50 2.96 -26.26
C ILE A 84 2.46 2.25 -27.15
N PRO A 85 2.78 1.09 -27.74
CA PRO A 85 1.80 0.35 -28.52
C PRO A 85 0.75 -0.25 -27.59
N ILE A 86 -0.52 0.13 -27.80
CA ILE A 86 -1.67 -0.54 -27.20
C ILE A 86 -1.77 -1.92 -27.86
N ARG A 87 -1.33 -2.98 -27.16
CA ARG A 87 -1.66 -4.34 -27.58
C ARG A 87 -3.11 -4.62 -27.18
N SER A 88 -3.97 -4.83 -28.18
CA SER A 88 -5.34 -5.36 -28.01
C SER A 88 -5.33 -6.84 -27.70
#